data_AF-A0ABD5YXR6-F1
#
_entry.id   AF-A0ABD5YXR6-F1
#
_cell.length_a   1.000
_cell.length_b   1.000
_cell.length_c   1.000
_cell.angle_alpha   90.00
_cell.angle_beta   90.00
_cell.angle_gamma   90.00
#
_symmetry.space_group_name_H-M   'P 1'
#
loop_
_entity.id
_entity.type
_entity.pdbx_description
1 polymer ?
#
loop_
_entity_poly.entity_id
_entity_poly.type
_entity_poly.pdbx_seq_one_letter_code
_entity_poly.pdbx_strand_id
1 'polypeptide(L)'
;MTEYRVSFNRIEDGVATFALYKDEKFQKHLQYDVEDLPEGVNQTQLDDQFRPEFEDGEVIALHYDQELTERKHEEFIKGDERYRSLLDDS
;
A
#
# COMPACT_ATOMS: atom_id res chain seq x y z
N MET A 1 3.20 -8.34 -17.20
CA MET A 1 4.21 -8.51 -16.13
C MET A 1 3.44 -8.74 -14.85
N THR A 2 3.97 -9.57 -13.94
CA THR A 2 3.36 -9.76 -12.62
C THR A 2 3.77 -8.59 -11.74
N GLU A 3 2.81 -7.94 -11.09
CA GLU A 3 3.08 -6.80 -10.20
C GLU A 3 2.71 -7.14 -8.76
N TYR A 4 3.62 -6.90 -7.82
CA TYR A 4 3.35 -7.04 -6.38
C TYR A 4 3.28 -5.66 -5.73
N ARG A 5 2.34 -5.49 -4.80
CA ARG A 5 2.13 -4.24 -4.06
C ARG A 5 1.87 -4.54 -2.59
N VAL A 6 2.37 -3.69 -1.71
CA VAL A 6 2.08 -3.76 -0.28
C VAL A 6 1.45 -2.45 0.15
N SER A 7 0.32 -2.54 0.83
CA SER A 7 -0.35 -1.40 1.44
C SER A 7 -0.39 -1.60 2.94
N PHE A 8 -0.17 -0.56 3.71
CA PHE A 8 -0.46 -0.62 5.12
C PHE A 8 -1.95 -0.84 5.38
N ASN A 9 -2.27 -1.56 6.44
CA ASN A 9 -3.64 -1.79 6.89
C ASN A 9 -3.88 -1.15 8.26
N ARG A 10 -3.11 -1.54 9.29
CA ARG A 10 -3.26 -1.05 10.66
C ARG A 10 -2.08 -1.41 11.55
N ILE A 11 -1.91 -0.68 12.66
CA ILE A 11 -1.08 -1.10 13.80
C ILE A 11 -1.98 -1.46 14.98
N GLU A 12 -1.74 -2.61 15.59
CA GLU A 12 -2.46 -3.10 16.76
C GLU A 12 -1.46 -3.79 17.69
N ASP A 13 -1.46 -3.46 18.98
CA ASP A 13 -0.58 -4.06 20.00
C ASP A 13 0.92 -4.07 19.64
N GLY A 14 1.41 -3.03 18.96
CA GLY A 14 2.82 -2.94 18.54
C GLY A 14 3.17 -3.72 17.27
N VAL A 15 2.18 -4.32 16.61
CA VAL A 15 2.34 -5.07 15.36
C VAL A 15 1.72 -4.28 14.21
N ALA A 16 2.54 -3.96 13.20
CA ALA A 16 2.11 -3.39 11.94
C ALA A 16 1.63 -4.49 10.99
N THR A 17 0.40 -4.35 10.52
CA THR A 17 -0.20 -5.24 9.52
C THR A 17 -0.22 -4.54 8.17
N PHE A 18 0.33 -5.20 7.16
CA PHE A 18 0.29 -4.78 5.77
C PHE A 18 -0.46 -5.82 4.94
N ALA A 19 -1.12 -5.39 3.87
CA ALA A 19 -1.76 -6.26 2.90
C ALA A 19 -0.88 -6.37 1.65
N LEU A 20 -0.51 -7.60 1.30
CA LEU A 20 0.20 -7.91 0.06
C LEU A 20 -0.82 -8.20 -1.05
N TYR A 21 -0.63 -7.56 -2.19
CA TYR A 21 -1.40 -7.72 -3.40
C TYR A 21 -0.49 -8.21 -4.52
N LYS A 22 -1.07 -9.00 -5.42
CA LYS A 22 -0.46 -9.45 -6.67
C LYS A 22 -1.46 -9.18 -7.79
N ASP A 23 -1.06 -8.40 -8.78
CA ASP A 23 -1.91 -8.01 -9.90
C ASP A 23 -3.26 -7.43 -9.41
N GLU A 24 -3.18 -6.53 -8.42
CA GLU A 24 -4.32 -5.89 -7.72
C GLU A 24 -5.25 -6.85 -6.95
N LYS A 25 -4.87 -8.13 -6.80
CA LYS A 25 -5.61 -9.11 -6.00
C LYS A 25 -4.92 -9.34 -4.66
N PHE A 26 -5.70 -9.26 -3.58
CA PHE A 26 -5.22 -9.60 -2.24
C PHE A 26 -4.61 -11.01 -2.20
N GLN A 27 -3.44 -11.14 -1.57
CA GLN A 27 -2.74 -12.40 -1.40
C GLN A 27 -2.73 -12.83 0.06
N LYS A 28 -2.19 -11.99 0.94
CA LYS A 28 -2.05 -12.27 2.37
C LYS A 28 -1.82 -10.99 3.17
N HIS A 29 -1.98 -11.10 4.49
CA HIS A 29 -1.44 -10.12 5.41
C HIS A 29 0.01 -10.44 5.73
N LEU A 30 0.85 -9.40 5.77
CA LEU A 30 2.19 -9.40 6.32
C LEU A 30 2.12 -8.72 7.67
N GLN A 31 2.75 -9.29 8.69
CA GLN A 31 2.76 -8.75 10.03
C GLN A 31 4.21 -8.61 10.47
N TYR A 32 4.54 -7.43 10.97
CA TYR A 32 5.87 -7.09 11.46
C TYR A 32 5.70 -6.36 12.78
N ASP A 33 6.56 -6.65 13.75
CA ASP A 33 6.69 -5.78 14.91
C ASP A 33 7.09 -4.38 14.44
N VAL A 34 6.55 -3.34 15.07
CA VAL A 34 6.86 -1.94 14.68
C VAL A 34 8.35 -1.62 14.86
N GLU A 35 9.04 -2.35 15.73
CA GLU A 35 10.50 -2.26 15.95
C GLU A 35 11.31 -2.97 14.85
N ASP A 36 10.71 -3.93 14.14
CA ASP A 36 11.33 -4.78 13.12
C ASP A 36 10.68 -4.59 11.74
N LEU A 37 10.26 -3.36 11.44
CA LEU A 37 9.71 -3.03 10.14
C LEU A 37 10.73 -3.26 9.02
N PRO A 38 10.31 -3.77 7.85
CA PRO A 38 11.18 -3.90 6.69
C PRO A 38 11.82 -2.56 6.34
N GLU A 39 13.06 -2.62 5.86
CA GLU A 39 13.78 -1.43 5.45
C GLU A 39 12.99 -0.66 4.36
N GLY A 40 12.93 0.66 4.50
CA GLY A 40 12.15 1.54 3.62
C GLY A 40 10.74 1.89 4.13
N VAL A 41 10.25 1.24 5.20
CA VAL A 41 9.03 1.69 5.89
C VAL A 41 9.39 2.61 7.05
N ASN A 42 9.03 3.89 6.92
CA ASN A 42 9.01 4.82 8.05
C ASN A 42 7.58 4.98 8.58
N GLN A 43 7.43 5.20 9.89
CA GLN A 43 6.11 5.38 10.53
C GLN A 43 5.27 6.51 9.90
N THR A 44 5.92 7.54 9.35
CA THR A 44 5.24 8.64 8.65
C THR A 44 4.65 8.25 7.30
N GLN A 45 5.06 7.10 6.74
CA GLN A 45 4.65 6.59 5.42
C GLN A 45 3.72 5.39 5.55
N LEU A 46 3.16 5.15 6.73
CA LEU A 46 2.23 4.05 6.96
C LEU A 46 0.89 4.25 6.26
N ASP A 47 0.63 5.31 5.49
CA ASP A 47 -0.54 5.37 4.61
C ASP A 47 -0.19 5.15 3.12
N ASP A 48 1.09 4.90 2.83
CA ASP A 48 1.60 4.84 1.47
C ASP A 48 1.59 3.43 0.85
N GLN A 49 1.86 3.39 -0.46
CA GLN A 49 2.02 2.16 -1.23
C GLN A 49 3.51 1.81 -1.38
N PHE A 50 3.82 0.53 -1.20
CA PHE A 50 5.18 0.01 -1.27
C PHE A 50 5.30 -1.08 -2.33
N ARG A 51 6.46 -1.15 -2.98
CA ARG A 51 6.88 -2.30 -3.78
C ARG A 51 7.68 -3.25 -2.90
N PRO A 52 7.20 -4.49 -2.67
CA PRO A 52 7.96 -5.49 -1.94
C PRO A 52 9.13 -6.00 -2.77
N GLU A 53 10.28 -6.11 -2.12
CA GLU A 53 11.42 -6.88 -2.60
C GLU A 53 11.39 -8.26 -1.96
N PHE A 54 11.60 -9.30 -2.77
CA PHE A 54 11.54 -10.68 -2.31
C PHE A 54 12.91 -11.37 -2.39
N GLU A 55 13.26 -12.11 -1.35
CA GLU A 55 14.36 -13.07 -1.32
C GLU A 55 13.83 -14.41 -0.80
N ASP A 56 14.11 -15.51 -1.50
CA ASP A 56 13.61 -16.86 -1.19
C ASP A 56 12.08 -16.98 -0.95
N GLY A 57 11.30 -16.03 -1.47
CA GLY A 57 9.83 -16.00 -1.34
C GLY A 57 9.30 -15.21 -0.13
N GLU A 58 10.19 -14.62 0.65
CA GLU A 58 9.88 -13.72 1.76
C GLU A 58 10.15 -12.28 1.36
N VAL A 59 9.39 -11.31 1.91
CA VAL A 59 9.64 -9.89 1.63
C VAL A 59 10.67 -9.35 2.61
N ILE A 60 11.79 -8.89 2.06
CA ILE A 60 12.98 -8.44 2.80
C ILE A 60 13.06 -6.91 2.90
N ALA A 61 12.45 -6.19 1.95
CA ALA A 61 12.42 -4.73 1.94
C ALA A 61 11.12 -4.23 1.31
N LEU A 62 10.73 -3.01 1.69
CA LEU A 62 9.56 -2.33 1.16
C LEU A 62 9.99 -0.98 0.58
N HIS A 63 10.04 -0.91 -0.74
CA HIS A 63 10.44 0.30 -1.45
C HIS A 63 9.25 1.23 -1.61
N TYR A 64 9.30 2.41 -0.99
CA TYR A 64 8.28 3.44 -1.19
C TYR A 64 8.19 3.83 -2.66
N ASP A 65 7.00 3.74 -3.22
CA ASP A 65 6.75 4.05 -4.63
C ASP A 65 6.00 5.39 -4.74
N GLN A 66 6.79 6.46 -4.80
CA GLN A 66 6.26 7.82 -4.90
C GLN A 66 5.38 8.01 -6.14
N GLU A 67 5.85 7.54 -7.30
CA GLU A 67 5.14 7.71 -8.58
C GLU A 67 3.77 7.00 -8.57
N LEU A 68 3.71 5.80 -7.99
CA LEU A 68 2.46 5.06 -7.86
C LEU A 68 1.51 5.71 -6.86
N THR A 69 2.04 6.19 -5.74
CA THR A 69 1.26 6.90 -4.70
C THR A 69 0.63 8.16 -5.29
N GLU A 70 1.41 8.97 -6.02
CA GLU A 70 0.91 10.16 -6.71
C GLU A 70 -0.14 9.81 -7.78
N ARG A 71 0.11 8.79 -8.62
CA ARG A 71 -0.86 8.34 -9.63
C ARG A 71 -2.20 7.89 -9.04
N LYS A 72 -2.18 7.13 -7.94
CA LYS A 72 -3.43 6.68 -7.28
C LYS A 72 -4.13 7.82 -6.56
N HIS A 73 -3.40 8.78 -6.00
CA HIS A 73 -3.98 10.00 -5.46
C HIS A 73 -4.71 10.81 -6.54
N GLU A 74 -4.11 10.97 -7.72
CA GLU A 74 -4.77 11.60 -8.87
C GLU A 74 -6.01 10.82 -9.35
N GLU A 75 -5.93 9.48 -9.42
CA GLU A 75 -7.07 8.63 -9.78
C GLU A 75 -8.21 8.73 -8.77
N PHE A 76 -7.88 8.81 -7.47
CA PHE A 76 -8.85 9.00 -6.39
C PHE A 76 -9.54 10.37 -6.51
N ILE A 77 -8.78 11.44 -6.73
CA ILE A 77 -9.33 12.79 -6.95
C ILE A 77 -10.26 12.78 -8.15
N LYS A 78 -9.83 12.23 -9.29
CA LYS A 78 -10.67 12.14 -10.50
C LYS A 78 -11.93 11.29 -10.27
N GLY A 79 -11.82 10.22 -9.47
CA GLY A 79 -12.95 9.39 -9.06
C GLY A 79 -13.95 10.14 -8.20
N ASP A 80 -13.48 10.91 -7.20
CA ASP A 80 -14.30 11.75 -6.33
C ASP A 80 -14.99 12.88 -7.11
N GLU A 81 -14.26 13.55 -8.01
CA GLU A 81 -14.83 14.57 -8.89
C GLU A 81 -15.94 14.00 -9.79
N ARG A 82 -15.73 12.81 -10.35
CA ARG A 82 -16.75 12.12 -11.15
C ARG A 82 -17.96 11.73 -10.32
N TYR A 83 -17.76 11.29 -9.08
CA TYR A 83 -18.86 10.94 -8.17
C TYR A 83 -19.68 12.17 -7.77
N ARG A 84 -19.02 13.29 -7.47
CA ARG A 84 -19.68 14.58 -7.19
C ARG A 84 -20.45 15.11 -8.40
N SER A 85 -19.88 15.01 -9.61
CA SER A 85 -20.57 15.41 -10.83
C SER A 85 -21.81 14.55 -11.13
N LEU A 86 -21.83 13.28 -10.72
CA LEU A 86 -23.02 12.42 -10.85
C LEU A 86 -24.10 12.73 -9.81
N LEU A 87 -23.71 13.27 -8.65
CA LEU A 87 -24.64 13.69 -7.59
C LEU A 87 -25.25 15.07 -7.86
N ASP A 88 -24.53 15.97 -8.55
CA ASP A 88 -25.02 17.31 -8.91
C ASP A 88 -26.01 17.29 -10.10
N ASP A 89 -26.01 16.21 -10.90
CA ASP A 89 -26.91 15.98 -12.06
C ASP A 89 -28.21 15.21 -11.69
N SER A 90 -28.46 14.91 -10.40
CA SER A 90 -29.68 14.26 -9.89
C SER A 90 -30.55 15.19 -9.04
#